data_AF-A0A7U3SSK7-F1
#
_entry.id   AF-A0A7U3SSK7-F1
#
_cell.length_a   1.000
_cell.length_b   1.000
_cell.length_c   1.000
_cell.angle_alpha   90.00
_cell.angle_beta   90.00
_cell.angle_gamma   90.00
#
_symmetry.space_group_name_H-M   'P 1'
#
loop_
_entity.id
_entity.type
_entity.pdbx_description
1 polymer ?
#
loop_
_entity_poly.entity_id
_entity_poly.type
_entity_poly.pdbx_seq_one_letter_code
_entity_poly.pdbx_strand_id
1 'polypeptide(L)'
;DQKKASQSKAGVSQVLNRYTYASTLSHLRRTNTPIGRDGKIAKPRQLHNTHWGLVCPAETPEGQACGLVKNLSLMCYVTVGTPGFPLIDFMRQRGMDLLEEYDPVINPRATKVFLNGTWVGVHRNAGHLADTLRSLRRKGLLSFEVTIIRDVREREIRVFT
;
A
#
# COMPACT_ATOMS: atom_id res chain seq x y z
N ASP A 1 -22.74 -10.24 5.87
CA ASP A 1 -21.92 -9.14 6.44
C ASP A 1 -21.90 -7.80 5.70
N GLN A 2 -22.85 -7.50 4.80
CA GLN A 2 -22.95 -6.16 4.16
C GLN A 2 -23.61 -5.08 5.06
N LYS A 3 -24.30 -5.47 6.14
CA LYS A 3 -25.01 -4.51 7.02
C LYS A 3 -24.12 -3.58 7.85
N LYS A 4 -22.79 -3.82 7.91
CA LYS A 4 -21.85 -2.91 8.58
C LYS A 4 -21.24 -1.83 7.67
N ALA A 5 -21.48 -1.88 6.36
CA ALA A 5 -20.96 -0.87 5.43
C ALA A 5 -21.72 0.47 5.52
N SER A 6 -22.93 0.47 6.08
CA SER A 6 -23.81 1.64 6.22
C SER A 6 -24.00 2.11 7.68
N GLN A 7 -23.08 1.77 8.59
CA GLN A 7 -23.03 2.47 9.88
C GLN A 7 -22.33 3.81 9.68
N SER A 8 -22.92 4.89 10.18
CA SER A 8 -22.29 6.21 10.21
C SER A 8 -20.95 6.09 10.94
N LYS A 9 -19.85 6.37 10.23
CA LYS A 9 -18.50 6.33 10.79
C LYS A 9 -18.29 7.57 11.65
N ALA A 10 -18.71 7.49 12.91
CA ALA A 10 -18.47 8.55 13.88
C ALA A 10 -16.97 8.81 14.05
N GLY A 11 -16.59 10.09 14.13
CA GLY A 11 -15.21 10.50 14.40
C GLY A 11 -14.30 10.61 13.17
N VAL A 12 -14.82 10.55 11.94
CA VAL A 12 -14.05 10.91 10.73
C VAL A 12 -13.94 12.43 10.60
N SER A 13 -15.09 13.13 10.63
CA SER A 13 -15.12 14.60 10.72
C SER A 13 -15.08 15.03 12.18
N GLN A 14 -14.17 15.96 12.50
CA GLN A 14 -13.96 16.48 13.85
C GLN A 14 -13.69 17.99 13.79
N VAL A 15 -14.02 18.71 14.86
CA VAL A 15 -13.67 20.13 14.98
C VAL A 15 -12.14 20.25 15.10
N LEU A 16 -11.55 21.15 14.31
CA LEU A 16 -10.10 21.35 14.30
C LEU A 16 -9.60 21.84 15.66
N ASN A 17 -8.66 21.11 16.25
CA ASN A 17 -7.95 21.52 17.46
C ASN A 17 -7.02 22.72 17.18
N ARG A 18 -7.20 23.80 17.94
CA ARG A 18 -6.47 25.08 17.81
C ARG A 18 -5.87 25.58 19.14
N TYR A 19 -5.53 24.70 20.07
CA TYR A 19 -4.89 25.11 21.33
C TYR A 19 -3.50 25.73 21.11
N THR A 20 -2.71 25.15 20.21
CA THR A 20 -1.39 25.66 19.78
C THR A 20 -1.19 25.40 18.28
N TYR A 21 -0.26 26.11 17.66
CA TYR A 21 0.12 25.88 16.25
C TYR A 21 0.50 24.41 15.99
N ALA A 22 1.32 23.82 16.87
CA ALA A 22 1.71 22.42 16.79
C ALA A 22 0.52 21.45 16.92
N SER A 23 -0.44 21.76 17.82
CA SER A 23 -1.64 20.92 17.99
C SER A 23 -2.50 20.86 16.73
N THR A 24 -2.57 21.96 15.97
CA THR A 24 -3.30 22.02 14.71
C THR A 24 -2.65 21.15 13.64
N LEU A 25 -1.32 21.23 13.50
CA LEU A 25 -0.57 20.40 12.55
C LEU A 25 -0.66 18.90 12.89
N SER A 26 -0.51 18.53 14.17
CA SER A 26 -0.69 17.15 14.63
C SER A 26 -2.09 16.64 14.30
N HIS A 27 -3.12 17.45 14.55
CA HIS A 27 -4.50 17.03 14.31
C HIS A 27 -4.80 16.71 12.84
N LEU A 28 -4.20 17.46 11.89
CA LEU A 28 -4.36 17.22 10.46
C LEU A 28 -3.67 15.93 9.98
N ARG A 29 -2.69 15.40 10.72
CA ARG A 29 -1.93 14.20 10.37
C ARG A 29 -2.40 12.94 11.09
N ARG A 30 -3.53 13.04 11.79
CA ARG A 30 -4.08 11.96 12.59
C ARG A 30 -4.79 10.94 11.71
N THR A 31 -4.54 9.66 11.98
CA THR A 31 -5.27 8.53 11.41
C THR A 31 -5.97 7.77 12.53
N ASN A 32 -7.18 7.25 12.25
CA ASN A 32 -7.99 6.54 13.22
C ASN A 32 -8.33 5.15 12.68
N THR A 33 -7.98 4.13 13.45
CA THR A 33 -8.30 2.73 13.11
C THR A 33 -9.79 2.48 13.39
N PRO A 34 -10.58 1.94 12.44
CA PRO A 34 -12.03 1.77 12.59
C PRO A 34 -12.38 0.54 13.47
N ILE A 35 -11.87 0.53 14.71
CA ILE A 35 -12.10 -0.53 15.70
C ILE A 35 -12.79 0.12 16.91
N GLY A 36 -13.80 -0.57 17.44
CA GLY A 36 -14.50 -0.15 18.66
C GLY A 36 -13.52 -0.03 19.83
N ARG A 37 -13.62 1.07 20.57
CA ARG A 37 -12.71 1.37 21.70
C ARG A 37 -12.91 0.45 22.90
N ASP A 38 -14.07 -0.22 22.97
CA ASP A 38 -14.44 -1.15 24.04
C ASP A 38 -13.67 -2.48 23.98
N GLY A 39 -13.04 -2.79 22.83
CA GLY A 39 -12.23 -3.98 22.66
C GLY A 39 -10.83 -3.84 23.26
N LYS A 40 -10.51 -4.69 24.25
CA LYS A 40 -9.13 -4.91 24.78
C LYS A 40 -8.27 -5.76 23.85
N ILE A 41 -8.34 -5.54 22.53
CA ILE A 41 -7.54 -6.29 21.55
C ILE A 41 -6.14 -5.66 21.49
N ALA A 42 -5.12 -6.40 21.93
CA ALA A 42 -3.75 -5.90 22.01
C ALA A 42 -3.06 -5.75 20.65
N LYS A 43 -3.23 -6.74 19.74
CA LYS A 43 -2.48 -6.80 18.47
C LYS A 43 -2.54 -5.55 17.58
N PRO A 44 -3.71 -4.92 17.30
CA PRO A 44 -3.75 -3.72 16.46
C PRO A 44 -3.21 -2.46 17.16
N ARG A 45 -3.11 -2.49 18.49
CA ARG A 45 -2.63 -1.38 19.32
C ARG A 45 -1.12 -1.40 19.51
N GLN A 46 -0.51 -2.58 19.49
CA GLN A 46 0.94 -2.74 19.61
C GLN A 46 1.66 -2.08 18.43
N LEU A 47 2.79 -1.45 18.74
CA LEU A 47 3.69 -0.94 17.71
C LEU A 47 4.26 -2.13 16.94
N HIS A 48 4.03 -2.15 15.62
CA HIS A 48 4.57 -3.17 14.73
C HIS A 48 5.75 -2.62 13.94
N ASN A 49 6.71 -3.47 13.58
CA ASN A 49 7.94 -3.05 12.88
C ASN A 49 7.64 -2.37 11.52
N THR A 50 6.53 -2.71 10.87
CA THR A 50 6.11 -2.07 9.61
C THR A 50 5.67 -0.62 9.76
N HIS A 51 5.50 -0.12 10.99
CA HIS A 51 5.23 1.30 11.25
C HIS A 51 6.45 2.19 11.02
N TRP A 52 7.65 1.62 11.06
CA TRP A 52 8.90 2.35 10.96
C TRP A 52 8.94 3.19 9.67
N GLY A 53 9.22 4.48 9.82
CA GLY A 53 9.24 5.45 8.71
C GLY A 53 7.87 5.99 8.29
N LEU A 54 6.75 5.35 8.66
CA LEU A 54 5.40 5.76 8.22
C LEU A 54 4.61 6.52 9.29
N VAL A 55 4.69 6.09 10.55
CA VAL A 55 3.95 6.71 11.66
C VAL A 55 4.87 7.06 12.82
N CYS A 56 4.49 8.06 13.61
CA CYS A 56 5.19 8.41 14.84
C CYS A 56 5.04 7.27 15.86
N PRO A 57 6.14 6.70 16.40
CA PRO A 57 6.05 5.56 17.32
C PRO A 57 5.55 5.96 18.72
N ALA A 58 5.65 7.24 19.09
CA ALA A 58 5.33 7.73 20.43
C ALA A 58 3.99 8.48 20.51
N GLU A 59 3.59 9.16 19.44
CA GLU A 59 2.43 10.07 19.46
C GLU A 59 1.11 9.32 19.30
N THR A 60 0.60 8.80 20.41
CA THR A 60 -0.71 8.15 20.53
C THR A 60 -1.37 8.59 21.85
N PRO A 61 -2.69 8.79 21.90
CA PRO A 61 -3.38 9.13 23.15
C PRO A 61 -3.29 8.00 24.17
N GLU A 62 -3.34 8.34 25.44
CA GLU A 62 -3.43 7.37 26.53
C GLU A 62 -4.81 6.68 26.60
N GLY A 63 -4.87 5.55 27.31
CA GLY A 63 -6.12 4.84 27.60
C GLY A 63 -6.73 4.11 26.39
N GLN A 64 -8.05 4.20 26.23
CA GLN A 64 -8.82 3.35 25.31
C GLN A 64 -8.51 3.59 23.82
N ALA A 65 -7.89 4.72 23.47
CA ALA A 65 -7.49 5.05 22.09
C ALA A 65 -6.01 4.74 21.80
N CYS A 66 -5.24 4.28 22.80
CA CYS A 66 -3.82 3.96 22.64
C CYS A 66 -3.62 2.92 21.54
N GLY A 67 -2.74 3.27 20.59
CA GLY A 67 -2.40 2.47 19.41
C GLY A 67 -3.45 2.46 18.30
N LEU A 68 -4.66 2.97 18.54
CA LEU A 68 -5.72 3.07 17.51
C LEU A 68 -5.67 4.39 16.75
N VAL A 69 -5.28 5.46 17.46
CA VAL A 69 -5.01 6.77 16.90
C VAL A 69 -3.51 6.90 16.71
N LYS A 70 -3.09 7.17 15.47
CA LYS A 70 -1.69 7.29 15.06
C LYS A 70 -1.48 8.57 14.29
N ASN A 71 -0.28 9.11 14.31
CA ASN A 71 0.10 10.29 13.54
C ASN A 71 1.12 9.93 12.47
N LEU A 72 0.97 10.49 11.27
CA LEU A 72 1.91 10.28 10.18
C LEU A 72 3.29 10.84 10.53
N SER A 73 4.36 10.13 10.18
CA SER A 73 5.74 10.60 10.34
C SER A 73 6.00 11.83 9.46
N LEU A 74 7.01 12.65 9.79
CA LEU A 74 7.26 13.91 9.06
C LEU A 74 7.35 13.74 7.53
N MET A 75 8.08 12.72 7.07
CA MET A 75 8.30 12.40 5.65
C MET A 75 7.28 11.43 5.05
N CYS A 76 6.26 11.02 5.80
CA CYS A 76 5.24 10.11 5.29
C CYS A 76 4.45 10.79 4.17
N TYR A 77 4.30 10.07 3.06
CA TYR A 77 3.52 10.45 1.90
C TYR A 77 2.41 9.41 1.68
N VAL A 78 1.18 9.89 1.49
CA VAL A 78 0.00 9.06 1.20
C VAL A 78 -0.23 9.07 -0.30
N THR A 79 -0.26 7.88 -0.90
CA THR A 79 -0.45 7.71 -2.34
C THR A 79 -1.79 8.27 -2.80
N VAL A 80 -1.81 9.04 -3.89
CA VAL A 80 -3.02 9.56 -4.53
C VAL A 80 -3.57 8.62 -5.61
N GLY A 81 -2.70 7.76 -6.15
CA GLY A 81 -3.05 6.73 -7.12
C GLY A 81 -2.76 7.14 -8.56
N THR A 82 -2.39 6.16 -9.36
CA THR A 82 -2.07 6.34 -10.79
C THR A 82 -2.74 5.30 -11.69
N PRO A 83 -3.03 5.63 -12.96
CA PRO A 83 -3.64 4.67 -13.88
C PRO A 83 -2.71 3.47 -14.13
N GLY A 84 -3.18 2.26 -13.78
CA GLY A 84 -2.41 1.03 -13.97
C GLY A 84 -2.48 0.44 -15.39
N PHE A 85 -3.51 0.75 -16.17
CA PHE A 85 -3.74 0.12 -17.49
C PHE A 85 -2.54 0.25 -18.45
N PRO A 86 -1.88 1.43 -18.61
CA PRO A 86 -0.73 1.57 -19.51
C PRO A 86 0.46 0.68 -19.15
N LEU A 87 0.57 0.24 -17.89
CA LEU A 87 1.63 -0.66 -17.46
C LEU A 87 1.46 -2.06 -18.03
N ILE A 88 0.23 -2.52 -18.26
CA ILE A 88 -0.03 -3.85 -18.83
C ILE A 88 0.54 -3.90 -20.25
N ASP A 89 0.17 -2.93 -21.08
CA ASP A 89 0.66 -2.81 -22.46
C ASP A 89 2.19 -2.67 -22.50
N PHE A 90 2.74 -1.83 -21.61
CA PHE A 90 4.18 -1.68 -21.48
C PHE A 90 4.88 -3.00 -21.12
N MET A 91 4.37 -3.73 -20.13
CA MET A 91 4.95 -5.01 -19.71
C MET A 91 4.85 -6.05 -20.84
N ARG A 92 3.74 -6.08 -21.58
CA ARG A 92 3.55 -6.94 -22.76
C ARG A 92 4.59 -6.66 -23.84
N GLN A 93 4.81 -5.39 -24.18
CA GLN A 93 5.87 -4.97 -25.11
C GLN A 93 7.29 -5.32 -24.64
N ARG A 94 7.48 -5.61 -23.36
CA ARG A 94 8.76 -6.04 -22.77
C ARG A 94 8.88 -7.55 -22.57
N GLY A 95 7.97 -8.34 -23.15
CA GLY A 95 8.03 -9.80 -23.14
C GLY A 95 7.29 -10.44 -21.97
N MET A 96 6.29 -9.75 -21.41
CA MET A 96 5.27 -10.38 -20.57
C MET A 96 4.23 -11.05 -21.47
N ASP A 97 4.01 -12.34 -21.25
CA ASP A 97 2.93 -13.09 -21.89
C ASP A 97 1.65 -12.84 -21.08
N LEU A 98 0.53 -12.61 -21.75
CA LEU A 98 -0.76 -12.44 -21.07
C LEU A 98 -1.19 -13.74 -20.40
N LEU A 99 -2.02 -13.64 -19.36
CA LEU A 99 -2.49 -14.81 -18.63
C LEU A 99 -3.24 -15.79 -19.54
N GLU A 100 -4.00 -15.28 -20.50
CA GLU A 100 -4.76 -16.06 -21.49
C GLU A 100 -3.83 -16.84 -22.46
N GLU A 101 -2.61 -16.36 -22.66
CA GLU A 101 -1.61 -16.95 -23.55
C GLU A 101 -0.67 -17.93 -22.80
N TYR A 102 -0.78 -17.99 -21.47
CA TYR A 102 0.13 -18.76 -20.62
C TYR A 102 -0.24 -20.24 -20.55
N ASP A 103 0.69 -21.09 -20.98
CA ASP A 103 0.64 -22.54 -20.75
C ASP A 103 1.60 -22.97 -19.61
N PRO A 104 1.07 -23.47 -18.47
CA PRO A 104 1.87 -23.90 -17.33
C PRO A 104 2.70 -25.17 -17.59
N VAL A 105 2.32 -26.01 -18.57
CA VAL A 105 3.07 -27.21 -18.96
C VAL A 105 4.31 -26.81 -19.74
N ILE A 106 4.19 -25.83 -20.64
CA ILE A 106 5.29 -25.36 -21.48
C ILE A 106 6.26 -24.48 -20.67
N ASN A 107 5.74 -23.61 -19.78
CA ASN A 107 6.56 -22.66 -19.03
C ASN A 107 6.38 -22.79 -17.49
N PRO A 108 6.72 -23.93 -16.88
CA PRO A 108 6.46 -24.19 -15.45
C PRO A 108 7.28 -23.30 -14.49
N ARG A 109 8.31 -22.63 -15.01
CA ARG A 109 9.20 -21.72 -14.26
C ARG A 109 8.93 -20.24 -14.50
N ALA A 110 7.89 -19.89 -15.25
CA ALA A 110 7.53 -18.49 -15.47
C ALA A 110 7.18 -17.79 -14.15
N THR A 111 7.53 -16.52 -14.03
CA THR A 111 7.21 -15.69 -12.87
C THR A 111 5.87 -15.01 -13.10
N LYS A 112 4.96 -15.10 -12.15
CA LYS A 112 3.64 -14.46 -12.20
C LYS A 112 3.78 -12.94 -12.07
N VAL A 113 3.02 -12.18 -12.84
CA VAL A 113 2.99 -10.71 -12.77
C VAL A 113 1.60 -10.28 -12.32
N PHE A 114 1.57 -9.55 -11.20
CA PHE A 114 0.36 -8.99 -10.62
C PHE A 114 0.37 -7.47 -10.70
N LEU A 115 -0.78 -6.90 -11.06
CA LEU A 115 -1.04 -5.46 -11.03
C LEU A 115 -2.25 -5.21 -10.14
N ASN A 116 -2.08 -4.45 -9.05
CA ASN A 116 -3.12 -4.13 -8.08
C ASN A 116 -3.86 -5.36 -7.53
N GLY A 117 -3.16 -6.49 -7.43
CA GLY A 117 -3.71 -7.78 -6.97
C GLY A 117 -4.28 -8.67 -8.09
N THR A 118 -4.47 -8.16 -9.30
CA THR A 118 -4.92 -8.95 -10.45
C THR A 118 -3.74 -9.63 -11.13
N TRP A 119 -3.82 -10.94 -11.34
CA TRP A 119 -2.83 -11.67 -12.14
C TRP A 119 -3.03 -11.32 -13.62
N VAL A 120 -2.10 -10.55 -14.20
CA VAL A 120 -2.21 -10.05 -15.58
C VAL A 120 -1.44 -10.89 -16.59
N GLY A 121 -0.42 -11.63 -16.14
CA GLY A 121 0.40 -12.42 -17.05
C GLY A 121 1.58 -13.08 -16.38
N VAL A 122 2.50 -13.58 -17.19
CA VAL A 122 3.76 -14.18 -16.74
C VAL A 122 4.95 -13.62 -17.47
N HIS A 123 6.12 -13.72 -16.88
CA HIS A 123 7.36 -13.27 -17.50
C HIS A 123 8.49 -14.27 -17.24
N ARG A 124 9.27 -14.60 -18.27
CA ARG A 124 10.39 -15.56 -18.17
C ARG A 124 11.60 -14.98 -17.43
N ASN A 125 11.91 -13.70 -17.65
CA ASN A 125 13.01 -13.00 -16.99
C ASN A 125 12.51 -11.87 -16.06
N ALA A 126 12.00 -12.24 -14.90
CA ALA A 126 11.44 -11.31 -13.92
C ALA A 126 12.44 -10.27 -13.38
N GLY A 127 13.73 -10.62 -13.31
CA GLY A 127 14.76 -9.68 -12.85
C GLY A 127 14.87 -8.48 -13.78
N HIS A 128 15.00 -8.75 -15.09
CA HIS A 128 15.08 -7.70 -16.10
C HIS A 128 13.83 -6.81 -16.14
N LEU A 129 12.63 -7.40 -16.03
CA LEU A 129 11.39 -6.63 -16.01
C LEU A 129 11.32 -5.70 -14.79
N ALA A 130 11.60 -6.22 -13.59
CA ALA A 130 11.56 -5.43 -12.36
C ALA A 130 12.59 -4.28 -12.37
N ASP A 131 13.79 -4.52 -12.89
CA ASP A 131 14.84 -3.50 -12.98
C ASP A 131 14.52 -2.43 -14.02
N THR A 132 13.89 -2.83 -15.13
CA THR A 132 13.36 -1.90 -16.14
C THR A 132 12.30 -0.98 -15.52
N LEU A 133 11.31 -1.53 -14.82
CA LEU A 133 10.27 -0.75 -14.14
C LEU A 133 10.86 0.21 -13.09
N ARG A 134 11.83 -0.24 -12.29
CA ARG A 134 12.54 0.62 -11.33
C ARG A 134 13.33 1.72 -12.02
N SER A 135 13.94 1.44 -13.16
CA SER A 135 14.66 2.43 -13.98
C SER A 135 13.72 3.51 -14.49
N LEU A 136 12.55 3.12 -15.02
CA LEU A 136 11.52 4.07 -15.46
C LEU A 136 11.02 4.96 -14.32
N ARG A 137 10.78 4.39 -13.14
CA ARG A 137 10.40 5.14 -11.94
C ARG A 137 11.47 6.16 -11.54
N ARG A 138 12.75 5.77 -11.56
CA ARG A 138 13.87 6.68 -11.26
C ARG A 138 14.06 7.79 -12.30
N LYS A 139 13.64 7.55 -13.56
CA LYS A 139 13.65 8.55 -14.64
C LYS A 139 12.41 9.46 -14.64
N GLY A 140 11.43 9.21 -13.77
CA GLY A 140 10.18 9.98 -13.73
C GLY A 140 9.18 9.65 -14.84
N LEU A 141 9.44 8.60 -15.65
CA LEU A 141 8.50 8.13 -16.67
C LEU A 141 7.35 7.31 -16.07
N LEU A 142 7.59 6.73 -14.90
CA LEU A 142 6.61 6.05 -14.07
C LEU A 142 6.49 6.84 -12.76
N SER A 143 5.27 7.03 -12.24
CA SER A 143 5.08 7.75 -10.97
C SER A 143 5.92 7.14 -9.86
N PHE A 144 6.51 8.00 -9.03
CA PHE A 144 7.32 7.60 -7.88
C PHE A 144 6.51 6.81 -6.84
N GLU A 145 5.18 6.95 -6.87
CA GLU A 145 4.24 6.24 -5.99
C GLU A 145 4.12 4.74 -6.32
N VAL A 146 4.43 4.36 -7.57
CA VAL A 146 4.26 2.98 -8.02
C VAL A 146 5.22 2.06 -7.27
N THR A 147 4.66 1.08 -6.58
CA THR A 147 5.39 0.10 -5.79
C THR A 147 5.69 -1.12 -6.65
N ILE A 148 6.95 -1.56 -6.67
CA ILE A 148 7.43 -2.69 -7.47
C ILE A 148 8.13 -3.69 -6.56
N ILE A 149 7.50 -4.84 -6.36
CA ILE A 149 7.99 -5.92 -5.50
C ILE A 149 8.30 -7.12 -6.37
N ARG A 150 9.48 -7.73 -6.17
CA ARG A 150 9.85 -9.01 -6.77
C ARG A 150 10.07 -10.02 -5.65
N ASP A 151 9.13 -10.95 -5.51
CA ASP A 151 9.26 -12.09 -4.61
C ASP A 151 9.89 -13.26 -5.38
N VAL A 152 11.14 -13.57 -5.05
CA VAL A 152 11.90 -14.63 -5.72
C VAL A 152 11.42 -16.02 -5.28
N ARG A 153 10.94 -16.15 -4.04
CA ARG A 153 10.54 -17.44 -3.47
C ARG A 153 9.19 -17.87 -4.04
N GLU A 154 8.23 -16.95 -4.06
CA GLU A 154 6.90 -17.21 -4.60
C GLU A 154 6.83 -17.09 -6.13
N ARG A 155 7.94 -16.64 -6.76
CA ARG A 155 8.03 -16.36 -8.19
C ARG A 155 6.94 -15.41 -8.64
N GLU A 156 6.91 -14.24 -8.02
CA GLU A 156 5.94 -13.19 -8.30
C GLU A 156 6.59 -11.82 -8.47
N ILE A 157 6.08 -11.04 -9.41
CA ILE A 157 6.22 -9.58 -9.44
C ILE A 157 4.86 -9.01 -9.05
N ARG A 158 4.85 -8.10 -8.07
CA ARG A 158 3.64 -7.37 -7.68
C ARG A 158 3.88 -5.88 -7.90
N VAL A 159 3.01 -5.26 -8.68
CA VAL A 159 3.01 -3.84 -8.95
C VAL A 159 1.74 -3.23 -8.35
N PHE A 160 1.89 -2.14 -7.61
CA PHE A 160 0.77 -1.37 -7.05
C PHE A 160 0.88 0.09 -7.48
N THR A 161 -0.21 0.66 -7.97
CA THR A 161 -0.27 2.00 -8.58
C THR A 161 -1.20 2.95 -7.86
#